data_AF-A0A3C0TI53-F1
#
_entry.id   AF-A0A3C0TI53-F1
#
_cell.length_a   1.000
_cell.length_b   1.000
_cell.length_c   1.000
_cell.angle_alpha   90.00
_cell.angle_beta   90.00
_cell.angle_gamma   90.00
#
_symmetry.space_group_name_H-M   'P 1'
#
loop_
_entity.id
_entity.type
_entity.pdbx_description
1 polymer ?
#
loop_
_entity_poly.entity_id
_entity_poly.type
_entity_poly.pdbx_seq_one_letter_code
_entity_poly.pdbx_strand_id
1 'polypeptide(L)'
;MAMAKQQGKKVRKGDVSPIVKVFFTLGVLAIILFIGLFIYARINFSASAVMDEYVESFMRKSPSRIFHTLNLQTSTFITSENLDTLLVNKADYQKITAYSLVKVEETSERCRYRVSYMVGRLTSDFVQELTLKKYDDRFMGIFDRWYIDSSDLVAYNVTVRVPLGASIYVDGIRLPEDKLRKKSDNAQDYALGDMFIGKHELEVELDGFNSYKNTFTLEPQNYYDEPVYTVTPSQFKPDEGSQDVVKKLVSKIVPIYYNDLLQRRSFDFFTSEVAVELPSYESMRKQYELMKEVHIETPTHLMYVDFHSFKSKVASTLSTDNCYALRVDTTVKYTSGATVVHDEESSLKTLSDEISLRSIFHYSNGQWWLNESDMFGKFINYVKE
;
A
#
# COMPACT_ATOMS: atom_id res chain seq x y z
N MET A 1 23.41 85.98 -81.36
CA MET A 1 24.39 85.56 -80.33
C MET A 1 23.77 85.82 -78.97
N ALA A 2 23.62 84.76 -78.16
CA ALA A 2 23.36 84.71 -76.71
C ALA A 2 22.08 85.40 -76.16
N MET A 3 21.33 84.87 -75.20
CA MET A 3 21.45 83.65 -74.40
C MET A 3 20.08 83.34 -73.76
N ALA A 4 19.79 82.06 -73.61
CA ALA A 4 18.59 81.51 -73.01
C ALA A 4 18.49 81.77 -71.49
N LYS A 5 17.26 81.94 -71.00
CA LYS A 5 16.94 81.95 -69.56
C LYS A 5 16.13 80.68 -69.23
N GLN A 6 16.81 79.65 -68.73
CA GLN A 6 16.16 78.50 -68.09
C GLN A 6 15.57 78.95 -66.75
N GLN A 7 14.25 78.75 -66.56
CA GLN A 7 13.63 78.77 -65.24
C GLN A 7 13.54 77.34 -64.71
N GLY A 8 14.29 77.06 -63.64
CA GLY A 8 14.23 75.78 -62.92
C GLY A 8 12.89 75.60 -62.21
N LYS A 9 12.21 74.48 -62.53
CA LYS A 9 11.00 74.00 -61.87
C LYS A 9 11.37 73.47 -60.47
N LYS A 10 10.94 74.14 -59.39
CA LYS A 10 11.01 73.57 -58.03
C LYS A 10 10.02 72.42 -57.91
N VAL A 11 10.53 71.19 -57.75
CA VAL A 11 9.73 70.01 -57.38
C VAL A 11 9.23 70.19 -55.94
N ARG A 12 7.92 70.38 -55.76
CA ARG A 12 7.27 70.31 -54.45
C ARG A 12 7.34 68.86 -53.95
N LYS A 13 8.00 68.63 -52.81
CA LYS A 13 7.86 67.38 -52.06
C LYS A 13 6.37 67.23 -51.70
N GLY A 14 5.75 66.13 -52.11
CA GLY A 14 4.33 65.89 -51.89
C GLY A 14 4.00 65.88 -50.40
N ASP A 15 3.07 66.74 -49.98
CA ASP A 15 2.51 66.69 -48.64
C ASP A 15 1.64 65.44 -48.50
N VAL A 16 2.05 64.53 -47.62
CA VAL A 16 1.31 63.32 -47.27
C VAL A 16 -0.02 63.72 -46.62
N SER A 17 -1.13 63.18 -47.11
CA SER A 17 -2.50 63.45 -46.62
C SER A 17 -2.60 63.29 -45.09
N PRO A 18 -3.32 64.18 -44.37
CA PRO A 18 -3.52 64.08 -42.92
C PRO A 18 -4.05 62.72 -42.48
N ILE A 19 -4.92 62.10 -43.28
CA ILE A 19 -5.49 60.77 -43.02
C ILE A 19 -4.40 59.70 -43.04
N VAL A 20 -3.47 59.78 -43.99
CA VAL A 20 -2.34 58.84 -44.09
C VAL A 20 -1.38 59.01 -42.90
N LYS A 21 -1.18 60.25 -42.40
CA LYS A 21 -0.40 60.51 -41.18
C LYS A 21 -1.08 59.94 -39.93
N VAL A 22 -2.41 60.01 -39.84
CA VAL A 22 -3.18 59.42 -38.72
C VAL A 22 -3.14 57.89 -38.75
N PHE A 23 -3.32 57.26 -39.91
CA PHE A 23 -3.18 55.80 -40.02
C PHE A 23 -1.75 55.33 -39.77
N PHE A 24 -0.75 56.09 -40.22
CA PHE A 24 0.67 55.80 -39.94
C PHE A 24 0.98 55.91 -38.44
N THR A 25 0.50 56.95 -37.76
CA THR A 25 0.69 57.13 -36.31
C THR A 25 -0.05 56.07 -35.50
N LEU A 26 -1.28 55.72 -35.86
CA LEU A 26 -2.02 54.59 -35.27
C LEU A 26 -1.31 53.25 -35.50
N GLY A 27 -0.77 53.03 -36.70
CA GLY A 27 0.03 51.84 -37.02
C GLY A 27 1.29 51.74 -36.17
N VAL A 28 2.01 52.84 -35.98
CA VAL A 28 3.20 52.90 -35.10
C VAL A 28 2.83 52.63 -33.64
N LEU A 29 1.74 53.21 -33.14
CA LEU A 29 1.25 52.95 -31.78
C LEU A 29 0.84 51.49 -31.56
N ALA A 30 0.18 50.87 -32.54
CA ALA A 30 -0.19 49.46 -32.49
C ALA A 30 1.05 48.55 -32.47
N ILE A 31 2.10 48.88 -33.23
CA ILE A 31 3.37 48.14 -33.22
C ILE A 31 4.08 48.27 -31.86
N ILE A 32 4.11 49.47 -31.26
CA ILE A 32 4.72 49.66 -29.93
C ILE A 32 3.94 48.89 -28.86
N LEU A 33 2.61 48.92 -28.92
CA LEU A 33 1.76 48.12 -28.02
C LEU A 33 2.03 46.62 -28.21
N PHE A 34 2.12 46.15 -29.46
CA PHE A 34 2.44 44.75 -29.77
C PHE A 34 3.82 44.35 -29.27
N ILE A 35 4.85 45.18 -29.46
CA ILE A 35 6.20 44.96 -28.92
C ILE A 35 6.16 44.92 -27.39
N GLY A 36 5.42 45.84 -26.76
CA GLY A 36 5.22 45.86 -25.31
C GLY A 36 4.57 44.58 -24.79
N LEU A 37 3.48 44.14 -25.43
CA LEU A 37 2.80 42.88 -25.11
C LEU A 37 3.69 41.66 -25.38
N PHE A 38 4.48 41.68 -26.44
CA PHE A 38 5.42 40.62 -26.80
C PHE A 38 6.54 40.49 -25.77
N ILE A 39 7.13 41.61 -25.35
CA ILE A 39 8.15 41.64 -24.29
C ILE A 39 7.54 41.18 -22.96
N TYR A 40 6.35 41.69 -22.61
CA TYR A 40 5.63 41.27 -21.41
C TYR A 40 5.37 39.76 -21.40
N ALA A 41 4.85 39.20 -22.50
CA ALA A 41 4.64 37.75 -22.62
C ALA A 41 5.97 36.99 -22.51
N ARG A 42 7.01 37.41 -23.23
CA ARG A 42 8.33 36.76 -23.19
C ARG A 42 8.93 36.71 -21.78
N ILE A 43 8.76 37.76 -20.99
CA ILE A 43 9.26 37.81 -19.61
C ILE A 43 8.45 36.85 -18.73
N ASN A 44 7.12 36.93 -18.77
CA ASN A 44 6.23 36.14 -17.90
C ASN A 44 6.23 34.64 -18.21
N PHE A 45 6.51 34.24 -19.45
CA PHE A 45 6.62 32.83 -19.85
C PHE A 45 8.07 32.31 -19.86
N SER A 46 9.03 33.08 -19.34
CA SER A 46 10.43 32.65 -19.30
C SER A 46 10.70 31.63 -18.18
N ALA A 47 11.77 30.84 -18.32
CA ALA A 47 12.24 29.97 -17.25
C ALA A 47 12.55 30.72 -15.93
N SER A 48 12.98 31.98 -16.01
CA SER A 48 13.21 32.82 -14.82
C SER A 48 11.90 33.13 -14.10
N ALA A 49 10.85 33.50 -14.84
CA ALA A 49 9.56 33.82 -14.23
C ALA A 49 8.94 32.63 -13.50
N VAL A 50 8.99 31.42 -14.09
CA VAL A 50 8.53 30.18 -13.42
C VAL A 50 9.34 29.91 -12.15
N MET A 51 10.66 30.13 -12.21
CA MET A 51 11.55 29.92 -11.06
C MET A 51 11.32 30.95 -9.95
N ASP A 52 11.12 32.22 -10.30
CA ASP A 52 10.80 33.30 -9.37
C ASP A 52 9.46 33.06 -8.69
N GLU A 53 8.45 32.59 -9.43
CA GLU A 53 7.14 32.21 -8.87
C GLU A 53 7.26 31.03 -7.89
N TYR A 54 8.06 30.01 -8.21
CA TYR A 54 8.30 28.88 -7.31
C TYR A 54 8.92 29.34 -5.99
N VAL A 55 10.01 30.11 -6.05
CA VAL A 55 10.72 30.56 -4.84
C VAL A 55 9.86 31.54 -4.05
N GLU A 56 9.14 32.45 -4.71
CA GLU A 56 8.20 33.34 -4.02
C GLU A 56 7.12 32.54 -3.29
N SER A 57 6.58 31.50 -3.92
CA SER A 57 5.58 30.61 -3.32
C SER A 57 6.14 29.81 -2.14
N PHE A 58 7.39 29.35 -2.27
CA PHE A 58 8.13 28.68 -1.20
C PHE A 58 8.36 29.61 0.00
N MET A 59 8.85 30.83 -0.23
CA MET A 59 9.07 31.84 0.81
C MET A 59 7.77 32.32 1.47
N ARG A 60 6.67 32.34 0.72
CA ARG A 60 5.32 32.61 1.23
C ARG A 60 4.72 31.46 2.04
N LYS A 61 5.40 30.30 2.11
CA LYS A 61 4.93 29.11 2.82
C LYS A 61 3.55 28.67 2.31
N SER A 62 3.42 28.63 0.97
CA SER A 62 2.14 28.32 0.31
C SER A 62 2.25 27.02 -0.48
N PRO A 63 2.01 25.85 0.15
CA PRO A 63 2.08 24.55 -0.51
C PRO A 63 1.23 24.46 -1.77
N SER A 64 0.04 25.07 -1.78
CA SER A 64 -0.87 25.02 -2.93
C SER A 64 -0.32 25.76 -4.15
N ARG A 65 0.39 26.87 -3.94
CA ARG A 65 1.06 27.58 -5.04
C ARG A 65 2.27 26.81 -5.53
N ILE A 66 3.08 26.27 -4.61
CA ILE A 66 4.23 25.42 -4.98
C ILE A 66 3.75 24.21 -5.80
N PHE A 67 2.68 23.56 -5.36
CA PHE A 67 2.05 22.43 -6.06
C PHE A 67 1.64 22.81 -7.50
N HIS A 68 1.04 23.99 -7.67
CA HIS A 68 0.66 24.50 -8.98
C HIS A 68 1.88 24.82 -9.86
N THR A 69 2.90 25.49 -9.32
CA THR A 69 4.11 25.84 -10.08
C THR A 69 4.92 24.61 -10.49
N LEU A 70 4.91 23.55 -9.67
CA LEU A 70 5.48 22.25 -10.01
C LEU A 70 4.66 21.49 -11.08
N ASN A 71 3.48 21.99 -11.45
CA ASN A 71 2.55 21.36 -12.40
C ASN A 71 2.22 19.90 -12.05
N LEU A 72 2.11 19.61 -10.75
CA LEU A 72 1.77 18.28 -10.27
C LEU A 72 0.29 17.98 -10.54
N GLN A 73 0.01 16.79 -11.05
CA GLN A 73 -1.37 16.32 -11.23
C GLN A 73 -1.88 15.74 -9.91
N THR A 74 -3.05 16.20 -9.47
CA THR A 74 -3.64 15.71 -8.23
C THR A 74 -4.02 14.24 -8.34
N SER A 75 -3.62 13.45 -7.34
CA SER A 75 -3.98 12.05 -7.18
C SER A 75 -4.34 11.77 -5.71
N THR A 76 -4.61 10.51 -5.37
CA THR A 76 -4.84 10.09 -3.97
C THR A 76 -3.72 10.55 -3.03
N PHE A 77 -2.46 10.44 -3.47
CA PHE A 77 -1.27 10.69 -2.66
C PHE A 77 -0.45 11.89 -3.12
N ILE A 78 -0.73 12.45 -4.31
CA ILE A 78 -0.15 13.70 -4.80
C ILE A 78 -1.16 14.82 -4.56
N THR A 79 -1.06 15.46 -3.39
CA THR A 79 -1.90 16.60 -3.00
C THR A 79 -1.06 17.76 -2.49
N SER A 80 -1.64 18.96 -2.44
CA SER A 80 -0.99 20.12 -1.83
C SER A 80 -0.67 19.91 -0.34
N GLU A 81 -1.46 19.11 0.37
CA GLU A 81 -1.27 18.80 1.78
C GLU A 81 -0.08 17.85 1.99
N ASN A 82 -0.02 16.77 1.20
CA ASN A 82 1.10 15.84 1.26
C ASN A 82 2.42 16.50 0.83
N LEU A 83 2.36 17.46 -0.09
CA LEU A 83 3.52 18.29 -0.45
C LEU A 83 4.00 19.13 0.73
N ASP A 84 3.09 19.71 1.53
CA ASP A 84 3.48 20.47 2.73
C ASP A 84 4.26 19.57 3.71
N THR A 85 3.73 18.38 4.00
CA THR A 85 4.38 17.38 4.83
C THR A 85 5.77 17.02 4.31
N LEU A 86 5.93 16.80 3.00
CA LEU A 86 7.23 16.55 2.38
C LEU A 86 8.21 17.71 2.61
N LEU A 87 7.77 18.95 2.39
CA LEU A 87 8.62 20.14 2.50
C LEU A 87 9.01 20.45 3.96
N VAL A 88 8.10 20.24 4.90
CA VAL A 88 8.39 20.33 6.34
C VAL A 88 9.43 19.28 6.73
N ASN A 89 9.28 18.03 6.30
CA ASN A 89 10.20 16.95 6.66
C ASN A 89 11.57 17.09 6.00
N LYS A 90 11.64 17.50 4.73
CA LYS A 90 12.89 17.58 3.96
C LYS A 90 13.70 18.84 4.22
N ALA A 91 13.03 19.97 4.46
CA ALA A 91 13.66 21.28 4.48
C ALA A 91 13.27 22.15 5.69
N ASP A 92 12.33 21.70 6.54
CA ASP A 92 11.73 22.49 7.63
C ASP A 92 11.38 23.91 7.14
N TYR A 93 10.75 23.96 5.96
CA TYR A 93 10.72 25.19 5.17
C TYR A 93 9.95 26.35 5.82
N GLN A 94 9.15 26.04 6.84
CA GLN A 94 8.46 27.01 7.67
C GLN A 94 9.43 27.94 8.42
N LYS A 95 10.65 27.48 8.72
CA LYS A 95 11.69 28.26 9.40
C LYS A 95 12.55 29.09 8.45
N ILE A 96 12.48 28.84 7.14
CA ILE A 96 13.30 29.54 6.15
C ILE A 96 12.87 31.02 6.08
N THR A 97 13.86 31.92 6.15
CA THR A 97 13.64 33.38 6.16
C THR A 97 14.33 34.10 5.01
N ALA A 98 15.32 33.48 4.36
CA ALA A 98 16.04 34.04 3.23
C ALA A 98 16.46 32.95 2.24
N TYR A 99 16.75 33.36 1.00
CA TYR A 99 17.27 32.48 -0.03
C TYR A 99 18.30 33.20 -0.91
N SER A 100 19.13 32.42 -1.60
CA SER A 100 19.93 32.84 -2.75
C SER A 100 19.57 31.98 -3.95
N LEU A 101 19.32 32.60 -5.09
CA LEU A 101 18.96 31.94 -6.35
C LEU A 101 20.06 32.19 -7.38
N VAL A 102 20.65 31.11 -7.90
CA VAL A 102 21.69 31.19 -8.92
C VAL A 102 21.28 30.33 -10.11
N LYS A 103 21.28 30.93 -11.31
CA LYS A 103 21.18 30.19 -12.57
C LYS A 103 22.52 29.51 -12.85
N VAL A 104 22.52 28.19 -12.86
CA VAL A 104 23.74 27.35 -13.01
C VAL A 104 23.95 26.95 -14.47
N GLU A 105 22.87 26.69 -15.20
CA GLU A 105 22.92 26.24 -16.58
C GLU A 105 21.73 26.79 -17.37
N GLU A 106 21.95 27.18 -18.63
CA GLU A 106 20.91 27.56 -19.59
C GLU A 106 21.28 27.04 -20.97
N THR A 107 20.41 26.20 -21.54
CA THR A 107 20.51 25.68 -22.90
C THR A 107 19.20 25.97 -23.66
N SER A 108 19.12 25.58 -24.93
CA SER A 108 17.88 25.73 -25.70
C SER A 108 16.73 24.90 -25.13
N GLU A 109 17.00 23.81 -24.41
CA GLU A 109 15.97 22.85 -23.96
C GLU A 109 15.77 22.82 -22.44
N ARG A 110 16.78 23.24 -21.66
CA ARG A 110 16.74 23.16 -20.20
C ARG A 110 17.38 24.38 -19.52
N CYS A 111 16.89 24.71 -18.34
CA CYS A 111 17.55 25.64 -17.41
C CYS A 111 17.74 24.96 -16.06
N ARG A 112 18.91 25.09 -15.42
CA ARG A 112 19.13 24.60 -14.05
C ARG A 112 19.40 25.77 -13.12
N TYR A 113 18.70 25.79 -11.99
CA TYR A 113 18.89 26.74 -10.92
C TYR A 113 19.32 26.03 -9.65
N ARG A 114 20.14 26.70 -8.84
CA ARG A 114 20.47 26.29 -7.47
C ARG A 114 19.87 27.31 -6.53
N VAL A 115 19.06 26.83 -5.59
CA VAL A 115 18.48 27.63 -4.51
C VAL A 115 19.13 27.21 -3.20
N SER A 116 19.68 28.18 -2.48
CA SER A 116 20.23 27.99 -1.15
C SER A 116 19.34 28.72 -0.15
N TYR A 117 18.71 27.97 0.75
CA TYR A 117 17.79 28.51 1.74
C TYR A 117 18.45 28.63 3.13
N MET A 118 18.03 29.64 3.90
CA MET A 118 18.68 30.03 5.16
C MET A 118 17.66 30.32 6.27
N VAL A 119 17.97 29.89 7.50
CA VAL A 119 17.25 30.27 8.72
C VAL A 119 18.04 31.36 9.46
N GLY A 120 17.63 32.62 9.29
CA GLY A 120 18.12 33.76 10.09
C GLY A 120 19.52 34.34 9.77
N ARG A 121 20.53 33.58 9.28
CA ARG A 121 21.89 34.08 8.92
C ARG A 121 22.64 33.25 7.85
N LEU A 122 23.80 33.77 7.39
CA LEU A 122 24.65 33.48 6.20
C LEU A 122 25.07 32.03 5.82
N THR A 123 24.65 30.99 6.52
CA THR A 123 24.99 29.59 6.14
C THR A 123 23.76 28.88 5.59
N SER A 124 23.92 28.17 4.47
CA SER A 124 22.82 27.46 3.81
C SER A 124 22.47 26.18 4.59
N ASP A 125 21.27 26.12 5.15
CA ASP A 125 20.77 24.94 5.87
C ASP A 125 20.18 23.89 4.92
N PHE A 126 19.73 24.32 3.74
CA PHE A 126 19.13 23.47 2.72
C PHE A 126 19.46 23.99 1.31
N VAL A 127 19.91 23.12 0.40
CA VAL A 127 20.19 23.46 -1.00
C VAL A 127 19.36 22.58 -1.91
N GLN A 128 18.73 23.19 -2.90
CA GLN A 128 17.92 22.52 -3.90
C GLN A 128 18.41 22.87 -5.30
N GLU A 129 18.59 21.87 -6.16
CA GLU A 129 18.83 22.07 -7.58
C GLU A 129 17.55 21.77 -8.36
N LEU A 130 17.07 22.74 -9.11
CA LEU A 130 15.82 22.66 -9.86
C LEU A 130 16.13 22.73 -11.34
N THR A 131 15.61 21.77 -12.10
CA THR A 131 15.73 21.74 -13.55
C THR A 131 14.39 22.13 -14.17
N LEU A 132 14.39 23.12 -15.06
CA LEU A 132 13.24 23.48 -15.87
C LEU A 132 13.42 22.93 -17.28
N LYS A 133 12.31 22.46 -17.85
CA LYS A 133 12.20 21.96 -19.22
C LYS A 133 11.11 22.73 -19.97
N LYS A 134 11.18 22.71 -21.30
CA LYS A 134 10.12 23.27 -22.15
C LYS A 134 8.98 22.27 -22.30
N TYR A 135 7.75 22.78 -22.33
CA TYR A 135 6.64 22.00 -22.87
C TYR A 135 6.80 21.84 -24.39
N ASP A 136 6.20 20.77 -24.93
CA ASP A 136 6.10 20.58 -26.38
C ASP A 136 5.20 21.64 -27.03
N ASP A 137 4.20 22.14 -26.30
CA ASP A 137 3.31 23.21 -26.76
C ASP A 137 3.84 24.62 -26.46
N ARG A 138 3.62 25.54 -27.40
CA ARG A 138 4.02 26.95 -27.28
C ARG A 138 2.80 27.84 -27.02
N PHE A 139 2.94 28.78 -26.09
CA PHE A 139 1.93 29.81 -25.89
C PHE A 139 1.86 30.73 -27.11
N MET A 140 0.65 30.91 -27.64
CA MET A 140 0.38 31.62 -28.92
C MET A 140 1.23 31.12 -30.11
N GLY A 141 1.75 29.88 -30.06
CA GLY A 141 2.57 29.29 -31.13
C GLY A 141 4.01 29.82 -31.23
N ILE A 142 4.40 30.82 -30.43
CA ILE A 142 5.70 31.49 -30.57
C ILE A 142 6.49 31.64 -29.26
N PHE A 143 5.83 31.51 -28.10
CA PHE A 143 6.49 31.60 -26.80
C PHE A 143 6.65 30.20 -26.21
N ASP A 144 7.89 29.83 -25.91
CA ASP A 144 8.17 28.61 -25.17
C ASP A 144 7.53 28.69 -23.79
N ARG A 145 6.89 27.60 -23.36
CA ARG A 145 6.39 27.45 -21.99
C ARG A 145 7.38 26.58 -21.22
N TRP A 146 7.60 26.92 -19.95
CA TRP A 146 8.53 26.19 -19.09
C TRP A 146 7.81 25.57 -17.90
N TYR A 147 8.32 24.45 -17.41
CA TYR A 147 7.89 23.82 -16.16
C TYR A 147 9.09 23.32 -15.37
N ILE A 148 8.91 23.19 -14.06
CA ILE A 148 9.90 22.55 -13.18
C ILE A 148 9.74 21.03 -13.30
N ASP A 149 10.82 20.35 -13.64
CA ASP A 149 10.88 18.89 -13.60
C ASP A 149 10.84 18.42 -12.15
N SER A 150 9.72 17.81 -11.76
CA SER A 150 9.46 17.32 -10.40
C SER A 150 9.70 15.82 -10.25
N SER A 151 10.37 15.18 -11.21
CA SER A 151 10.65 13.72 -11.16
C SER A 151 11.50 13.30 -9.97
N ASP A 152 12.25 14.23 -9.36
CA ASP A 152 13.03 14.01 -8.15
C ASP A 152 12.21 14.10 -6.85
N LEU A 153 10.92 14.45 -6.94
CA LEU A 153 10.00 14.56 -5.81
C LEU A 153 8.96 13.43 -5.77
N VAL A 154 8.84 12.65 -6.85
CA VAL A 154 7.76 11.69 -7.05
C VAL A 154 8.31 10.29 -7.30
N ALA A 155 7.76 9.33 -6.57
CA ALA A 155 7.85 7.91 -6.87
C ALA A 155 6.66 7.50 -7.73
N TYR A 156 6.92 6.77 -8.82
CA TYR A 156 5.91 6.41 -9.82
C TYR A 156 5.47 4.96 -9.69
N ASN A 157 4.20 4.69 -9.97
CA ASN A 157 3.60 3.35 -10.03
C ASN A 157 3.85 2.49 -8.76
N VAL A 158 3.74 3.11 -7.59
CA VAL A 158 3.96 2.46 -6.31
C VAL A 158 2.91 1.38 -6.08
N THR A 159 3.36 0.19 -5.66
CA THR A 159 2.48 -0.92 -5.30
C THR A 159 2.90 -1.57 -3.99
N VAL A 160 1.93 -2.13 -3.28
CA VAL A 160 2.15 -2.86 -2.02
C VAL A 160 1.42 -4.19 -2.08
N ARG A 161 2.04 -5.24 -1.54
CA ARG A 161 1.49 -6.59 -1.48
C ARG A 161 1.07 -6.91 -0.05
N VAL A 162 -0.16 -7.39 0.12
CA VAL A 162 -0.72 -7.79 1.43
C VAL A 162 -1.39 -9.15 1.36
N PRO A 163 -1.64 -9.82 2.50
CA PRO A 163 -2.41 -11.06 2.52
C PRO A 163 -3.81 -10.88 1.93
N LEU A 164 -4.34 -11.97 1.38
CA LEU A 164 -5.68 -11.97 0.81
C LEU A 164 -6.74 -11.61 1.87
N GLY A 165 -7.68 -10.74 1.50
CA GLY A 165 -8.79 -10.32 2.37
C GLY A 165 -8.42 -9.23 3.39
N ALA A 166 -7.16 -8.78 3.43
CA ALA A 166 -6.75 -7.70 4.31
C ALA A 166 -7.31 -6.34 3.85
N SER A 167 -7.73 -5.51 4.80
CA SER A 167 -7.94 -4.08 4.59
C SER A 167 -6.60 -3.35 4.77
N ILE A 168 -6.33 -2.35 3.93
CA ILE A 168 -5.07 -1.63 3.91
C ILE A 168 -5.31 -0.12 3.96
N TYR A 169 -4.44 0.56 4.72
CA TYR A 169 -4.38 2.00 4.85
C TYR A 169 -2.95 2.45 4.58
N VAL A 170 -2.80 3.50 3.77
CA VAL A 170 -1.52 4.16 3.53
C VAL A 170 -1.68 5.63 3.89
N ASP A 171 -0.79 6.14 4.74
CA ASP A 171 -0.87 7.50 5.30
C ASP A 171 -2.28 7.82 5.87
N GLY A 172 -2.90 6.84 6.53
CA GLY A 172 -4.25 6.93 7.09
C GLY A 172 -5.41 6.81 6.08
N ILE A 173 -5.13 6.71 4.79
CA ILE A 173 -6.14 6.58 3.73
C ILE A 173 -6.43 5.10 3.49
N ARG A 174 -7.67 4.67 3.75
CA ARG A 174 -8.13 3.31 3.40
C ARG A 174 -8.15 3.12 1.89
N LEU A 175 -7.52 2.07 1.38
CA LEU A 175 -7.54 1.79 -0.06
C LEU A 175 -8.82 1.03 -0.44
N PRO A 176 -9.57 1.51 -1.46
CA PRO A 176 -10.71 0.79 -1.99
C PRO A 176 -10.30 -0.42 -2.87
N GLU A 177 -11.26 -1.33 -3.12
CA GLU A 177 -11.03 -2.52 -3.97
C GLU A 177 -10.68 -2.18 -5.42
N ASP A 178 -11.06 -1.01 -5.93
CA ASP A 178 -10.72 -0.56 -7.30
C ASP A 178 -9.21 -0.30 -7.48
N LYS A 179 -8.44 -0.20 -6.40
CA LYS A 179 -6.97 -0.13 -6.40
C LYS A 179 -6.32 -1.51 -6.47
N LEU A 180 -7.08 -2.60 -6.45
CA LEU A 180 -6.57 -3.96 -6.59
C LEU A 180 -6.01 -4.16 -8.01
N ARG A 181 -4.68 -4.34 -8.12
CA ARG A 181 -3.98 -4.57 -9.40
C ARG A 181 -3.94 -6.06 -9.74
N LYS A 182 -3.64 -6.89 -8.75
CA LYS A 182 -3.43 -8.34 -8.94
C LYS A 182 -3.88 -9.08 -7.70
N LYS A 183 -4.49 -10.24 -7.90
CA LYS A 183 -4.84 -11.20 -6.85
C LYS A 183 -4.19 -12.55 -7.20
N SER A 184 -3.50 -13.15 -6.24
CA SER A 184 -3.05 -14.53 -6.28
C SER A 184 -3.80 -15.34 -5.22
N ASP A 185 -3.49 -16.62 -5.13
CA ASP A 185 -4.19 -17.55 -4.23
C ASP A 185 -4.14 -17.10 -2.76
N ASN A 186 -3.03 -16.48 -2.33
CA ASN A 186 -2.79 -16.11 -0.93
C ASN A 186 -2.48 -14.62 -0.69
N ALA A 187 -2.40 -13.79 -1.74
CA ALA A 187 -1.99 -12.40 -1.63
C ALA A 187 -2.71 -11.51 -2.65
N GLN A 188 -2.66 -10.21 -2.38
CA GLN A 188 -3.25 -9.18 -3.22
C GLN A 188 -2.35 -7.95 -3.29
N ASP A 189 -2.20 -7.40 -4.49
CA ASP A 189 -1.36 -6.25 -4.79
C ASP A 189 -2.25 -5.02 -5.01
N TYR A 190 -2.02 -3.97 -4.22
CA TYR A 190 -2.71 -2.68 -4.37
C TYR A 190 -1.81 -1.68 -5.09
N ALA A 191 -2.35 -1.02 -6.11
CA ALA A 191 -1.71 0.10 -6.79
C ALA A 191 -2.02 1.40 -6.05
N LEU A 192 -0.98 2.02 -5.48
CA LEU A 192 -1.06 3.34 -4.85
C LEU A 192 -0.99 4.45 -5.91
N GLY A 193 -0.35 4.15 -7.05
CA GLY A 193 -0.10 5.12 -8.12
C GLY A 193 1.14 5.95 -7.81
N ASP A 194 1.12 7.22 -8.15
CA ASP A 194 2.22 8.13 -7.89
C ASP A 194 2.12 8.69 -6.46
N MET A 195 3.26 8.77 -5.77
CA MET A 195 3.37 9.25 -4.39
C MET A 195 4.57 10.19 -4.27
N PHE A 196 4.54 11.11 -3.31
CA PHE A 196 5.75 11.86 -2.98
C PHE A 196 6.82 10.92 -2.42
N ILE A 197 8.09 11.28 -2.59
CA ILE A 197 9.19 10.51 -1.99
C ILE A 197 9.22 10.67 -0.47
N GLY A 198 10.00 9.83 0.21
CA GLY A 198 10.17 9.90 1.66
C GLY A 198 9.42 8.79 2.38
N LYS A 199 9.17 8.98 3.67
CA LYS A 199 8.65 7.95 4.56
C LYS A 199 7.12 7.98 4.58
N HIS A 200 6.50 6.82 4.38
CA HIS A 200 5.05 6.61 4.39
C HIS A 200 4.65 5.60 5.45
N GLU A 201 3.45 5.76 5.98
CA GLU A 201 2.85 4.85 6.94
C GLU A 201 2.00 3.79 6.24
N LEU A 202 2.12 2.55 6.69
CA LEU A 202 1.34 1.41 6.24
C LEU A 202 0.64 0.80 7.45
N GLU A 203 -0.67 0.63 7.35
CA GLU A 203 -1.48 -0.12 8.29
C GLU A 203 -2.29 -1.18 7.56
N VAL A 204 -2.22 -2.41 8.05
CA VAL A 204 -2.92 -3.55 7.47
C VAL A 204 -3.72 -4.24 8.55
N GLU A 205 -5.01 -4.37 8.29
CA GLU A 205 -5.98 -5.05 9.14
C GLU A 205 -6.38 -6.35 8.47
N LEU A 206 -6.30 -7.44 9.23
CA LEU A 206 -6.75 -8.76 8.80
C LEU A 206 -7.62 -9.32 9.91
N ASP A 207 -8.80 -9.83 9.55
CA ASP A 207 -9.72 -10.41 10.53
C ASP A 207 -9.03 -11.50 11.33
N GLY A 208 -9.16 -11.43 12.66
CA GLY A 208 -8.53 -12.34 13.59
C GLY A 208 -7.17 -11.89 14.13
N PHE A 209 -6.70 -10.70 13.72
CA PHE A 209 -5.38 -10.16 14.05
C PHE A 209 -5.44 -8.77 14.63
N ASN A 210 -4.43 -8.48 15.44
CA ASN A 210 -4.11 -7.09 15.73
C ASN A 210 -3.65 -6.40 14.45
N SER A 211 -4.03 -5.13 14.29
CA SER A 211 -3.55 -4.28 13.20
C SER A 211 -2.02 -4.32 13.13
N TYR A 212 -1.51 -4.53 11.92
CA TYR A 212 -0.09 -4.47 11.62
C TYR A 212 0.26 -3.08 11.11
N LYS A 213 1.14 -2.37 11.81
CA LYS A 213 1.62 -1.05 11.41
C LYS A 213 3.11 -1.10 11.08
N ASN A 214 3.49 -0.49 9.97
CA ASN A 214 4.88 -0.31 9.59
C ASN A 214 5.05 0.94 8.72
N THR A 215 6.27 1.20 8.26
CA THR A 215 6.60 2.32 7.38
C THR A 215 7.51 1.85 6.26
N PHE A 216 7.37 2.44 5.09
CA PHE A 216 8.27 2.24 3.95
C PHE A 216 8.78 3.59 3.44
N THR A 217 9.94 3.58 2.77
CA THR A 217 10.55 4.80 2.22
C THR A 217 10.58 4.71 0.70
N LEU A 218 10.14 5.78 0.05
CA LEU A 218 10.14 5.90 -1.40
C LEU A 218 11.28 6.81 -1.88
N GLU A 219 11.89 6.40 -2.98
CA GLU A 219 12.92 7.13 -3.72
C GLU A 219 12.36 7.58 -5.08
N PRO A 220 12.98 8.59 -5.74
CA PRO A 220 12.49 9.11 -7.02
C PRO A 220 12.76 8.13 -8.17
N GLN A 221 11.95 7.08 -8.25
CA GLN A 221 12.04 6.03 -9.26
C GLN A 221 10.66 5.47 -9.62
N ASN A 222 10.63 4.56 -10.60
CA ASN A 222 9.42 3.88 -11.03
C ASN A 222 9.38 2.45 -10.47
N TYR A 223 8.34 2.12 -9.72
CA TYR A 223 8.15 0.84 -9.00
C TYR A 223 7.20 -0.13 -9.71
N TYR A 224 7.01 0.02 -11.02
CA TYR A 224 6.01 -0.74 -11.79
C TYR A 224 6.14 -2.28 -11.64
N ASP A 225 7.36 -2.82 -11.54
CA ASP A 225 7.61 -4.26 -11.58
C ASP A 225 7.60 -4.93 -10.19
N GLU A 226 7.90 -4.19 -9.12
CA GLU A 226 8.07 -4.78 -7.78
C GLU A 226 7.32 -4.00 -6.70
N PRO A 227 6.60 -4.69 -5.79
CA PRO A 227 5.96 -4.03 -4.68
C PRO A 227 7.02 -3.44 -3.74
N VAL A 228 6.82 -2.18 -3.36
CA VAL A 228 7.74 -1.46 -2.46
C VAL A 228 7.74 -2.04 -1.06
N TYR A 229 6.64 -2.73 -0.72
CA TYR A 229 6.49 -3.42 0.54
C TYR A 229 5.64 -4.67 0.35
N THR A 230 6.06 -5.77 0.99
CA THR A 230 5.27 -7.03 1.05
C THR A 230 5.01 -7.35 2.52
N VAL A 231 3.73 -7.39 2.88
CA VAL A 231 3.29 -7.85 4.20
C VAL A 231 3.08 -9.36 4.14
N THR A 232 3.72 -10.08 5.06
CA THR A 232 3.57 -11.54 5.16
C THR A 232 2.70 -11.92 6.36
N PRO A 233 1.92 -13.01 6.26
CA PRO A 233 1.12 -13.53 7.38
C PRO A 233 1.87 -13.68 8.72
N SER A 234 3.16 -14.01 8.68
CA SER A 234 4.02 -14.16 9.86
C SER A 234 4.21 -12.87 10.68
N GLN A 235 3.92 -11.70 10.12
CA GLN A 235 4.05 -10.41 10.80
C GLN A 235 2.84 -10.10 11.69
N PHE A 236 1.73 -10.80 11.51
CA PHE A 236 0.53 -10.60 12.29
C PHE A 236 0.57 -11.39 13.61
N LYS A 237 0.05 -10.74 14.66
CA LYS A 237 -0.17 -11.36 15.96
C LYS A 237 -1.66 -11.59 16.17
N PRO A 238 -2.09 -12.81 16.53
CA PRO A 238 -3.48 -13.11 16.80
C PRO A 238 -4.07 -12.14 17.84
N ASP A 239 -5.27 -11.62 17.59
CA ASP A 239 -5.97 -10.84 18.60
C ASP A 239 -6.46 -11.75 19.75
N GLU A 240 -6.66 -11.20 20.95
CA GLU A 240 -7.04 -12.00 22.12
C GLU A 240 -8.40 -12.70 21.96
N GLY A 241 -9.37 -12.05 21.31
CA GLY A 241 -10.70 -12.60 21.07
C GLY A 241 -10.66 -13.83 20.18
N SER A 242 -9.92 -13.75 19.08
CA SER A 242 -9.72 -14.85 18.13
C SER A 242 -8.96 -16.00 18.75
N GLN A 243 -7.93 -15.72 19.56
CA GLN A 243 -7.26 -16.75 20.34
C GLN A 243 -8.24 -17.50 21.25
N ASP A 244 -9.12 -16.79 21.94
CA ASP A 244 -10.08 -17.42 22.84
C ASP A 244 -11.17 -18.20 22.11
N VAL A 245 -11.59 -17.74 20.93
CA VAL A 245 -12.51 -18.49 20.06
C VAL A 245 -11.88 -19.82 19.65
N VAL A 246 -10.66 -19.84 19.11
CA VAL A 246 -10.05 -21.10 18.63
C VAL A 246 -9.70 -22.06 19.78
N LYS A 247 -9.32 -21.56 20.97
CA LYS A 247 -9.14 -22.42 22.16
C LYS A 247 -10.45 -23.10 22.58
N LYS A 248 -11.57 -22.36 22.55
CA LYS A 248 -12.90 -22.91 22.84
C LYS A 248 -13.33 -23.92 21.78
N LEU A 249 -13.03 -23.65 20.50
CA LEU A 249 -13.29 -24.60 19.42
C LEU A 249 -12.57 -25.93 19.66
N VAL A 250 -11.26 -25.93 19.95
CA VAL A 250 -10.54 -27.18 20.25
C VAL A 250 -11.16 -27.92 21.44
N SER A 251 -11.48 -27.20 22.51
CA SER A 251 -12.08 -27.78 23.73
C SER A 251 -13.48 -28.37 23.48
N LYS A 252 -14.19 -27.91 22.44
CA LYS A 252 -15.48 -28.45 21.99
C LYS A 252 -15.31 -29.62 21.02
N ILE A 253 -14.42 -29.47 20.04
CA ILE A 253 -14.21 -30.39 18.93
C ILE A 253 -13.67 -31.74 19.42
N VAL A 254 -12.70 -31.74 20.34
CA VAL A 254 -12.07 -32.99 20.82
C VAL A 254 -13.11 -33.91 21.50
N PRO A 255 -13.95 -33.44 22.44
CA PRO A 255 -15.04 -34.26 22.98
C PRO A 255 -16.03 -34.77 21.93
N ILE A 256 -16.43 -33.93 20.96
CA ILE A 256 -17.34 -34.35 19.88
C ILE A 256 -16.73 -35.50 19.09
N TYR A 257 -15.47 -35.37 18.67
CA TYR A 257 -14.74 -36.39 17.92
C TYR A 257 -14.75 -37.75 18.65
N TYR A 258 -14.35 -37.77 19.92
CA TYR A 258 -14.31 -39.03 20.69
C TYR A 258 -15.71 -39.57 20.99
N ASN A 259 -16.68 -38.70 21.29
CA ASN A 259 -18.06 -39.13 21.51
C ASN A 259 -18.67 -39.77 20.26
N ASP A 260 -18.47 -39.18 19.08
CA ASP A 260 -18.97 -39.74 17.83
C ASP A 260 -18.29 -41.06 17.48
N LEU A 261 -16.97 -41.17 17.71
CA LEU A 261 -16.23 -42.43 17.56
C LEU A 261 -16.77 -43.53 18.48
N LEU A 262 -16.93 -43.24 19.77
CA LEU A 262 -17.44 -44.19 20.76
C LEU A 262 -18.87 -44.65 20.45
N GLN A 263 -19.67 -43.78 19.84
CA GLN A 263 -21.01 -44.10 19.35
C GLN A 263 -21.01 -44.76 17.96
N ARG A 264 -19.83 -45.01 17.37
CA ARG A 264 -19.62 -45.62 16.04
C ARG A 264 -20.33 -44.86 14.91
N ARG A 265 -20.46 -43.53 15.06
CA ARG A 265 -21.06 -42.68 14.03
C ARG A 265 -20.11 -42.49 12.85
N SER A 266 -20.68 -42.24 11.67
CA SER A 266 -19.89 -41.84 10.50
C SER A 266 -19.30 -40.45 10.69
N PHE A 267 -18.24 -40.15 9.95
CA PHE A 267 -17.60 -38.84 9.94
C PHE A 267 -18.56 -37.66 9.62
N ASP A 268 -19.65 -37.92 8.89
CA ASP A 268 -20.65 -36.89 8.53
C ASP A 268 -21.37 -36.30 9.77
N PHE A 269 -21.47 -37.05 10.88
CA PHE A 269 -22.00 -36.51 12.14
C PHE A 269 -21.07 -35.46 12.74
N PHE A 270 -19.77 -35.74 12.75
CA PHE A 270 -18.76 -34.81 13.24
C PHE A 270 -18.79 -33.49 12.44
N THR A 271 -18.90 -33.57 11.11
CA THR A 271 -18.91 -32.38 10.24
C THR A 271 -20.24 -31.63 10.22
N SER A 272 -21.30 -32.19 10.82
CA SER A 272 -22.56 -31.47 11.07
C SER A 272 -22.45 -30.46 12.22
N GLU A 273 -21.50 -30.67 13.14
CA GLU A 273 -21.27 -29.80 14.31
C GLU A 273 -19.98 -28.98 14.21
N VAL A 274 -19.05 -29.41 13.36
CA VAL A 274 -17.72 -28.83 13.20
C VAL A 274 -17.52 -28.38 11.77
N ALA A 275 -17.27 -27.08 11.59
CA ALA A 275 -16.90 -26.52 10.29
C ALA A 275 -15.50 -27.04 9.89
N VAL A 276 -15.46 -27.95 8.93
CA VAL A 276 -14.22 -28.51 8.35
C VAL A 276 -14.03 -27.95 6.94
N GLU A 277 -12.80 -27.58 6.60
CA GLU A 277 -12.51 -27.10 5.25
C GLU A 277 -12.64 -28.20 4.20
N LEU A 278 -13.23 -27.85 3.05
CA LEU A 278 -13.47 -28.78 1.95
C LEU A 278 -12.20 -29.49 1.45
N PRO A 279 -11.04 -28.81 1.26
CA PRO A 279 -9.81 -29.49 0.87
C PRO A 279 -9.32 -30.53 1.89
N SER A 280 -9.65 -30.37 3.17
CA SER A 280 -9.18 -31.23 4.25
C SER A 280 -10.13 -32.39 4.58
N TYR A 281 -11.37 -32.30 4.11
CA TYR A 281 -12.47 -33.24 4.43
C TYR A 281 -12.09 -34.71 4.21
N GLU A 282 -11.68 -35.06 2.99
CA GLU A 282 -11.43 -36.45 2.61
C GLU A 282 -10.24 -37.07 3.35
N SER A 283 -9.22 -36.26 3.65
CA SER A 283 -8.06 -36.70 4.44
C SER A 283 -8.46 -37.01 5.88
N MET A 284 -9.17 -36.08 6.53
CA MET A 284 -9.66 -36.26 7.90
C MET A 284 -10.64 -37.42 8.01
N ARG A 285 -11.54 -37.58 7.04
CA ARG A 285 -12.50 -38.68 6.98
C ARG A 285 -11.80 -40.04 6.97
N LYS A 286 -10.82 -40.23 6.09
CA LYS A 286 -10.08 -41.51 6.01
C LYS A 286 -9.39 -41.86 7.32
N GLN A 287 -8.78 -40.87 7.96
CA GLN A 287 -8.10 -41.04 9.25
C GLN A 287 -9.11 -41.33 10.38
N TYR A 288 -10.25 -40.64 10.41
CA TYR A 288 -11.35 -40.92 11.33
C TYR A 288 -11.83 -42.37 11.23
N GLU A 289 -12.11 -42.86 10.02
CA GLU A 289 -12.59 -44.23 9.81
C GLU A 289 -11.53 -45.27 10.21
N LEU A 290 -10.25 -45.00 9.94
CA LEU A 290 -9.15 -45.86 10.38
C LEU A 290 -9.06 -45.91 11.92
N MET A 291 -9.19 -44.78 12.62
CA MET A 291 -9.17 -44.75 14.08
C MET A 291 -10.34 -45.54 14.68
N LYS A 292 -11.52 -45.45 14.06
CA LYS A 292 -12.70 -46.23 14.46
C LYS A 292 -12.46 -47.73 14.31
N GLU A 293 -11.95 -48.17 13.16
CA GLU A 293 -11.63 -49.57 12.88
C GLU A 293 -10.62 -50.13 13.90
N VAL A 294 -9.53 -49.40 14.14
CA VAL A 294 -8.38 -49.89 14.94
C VAL A 294 -8.65 -49.84 16.45
N HIS A 295 -9.44 -48.87 16.92
CA HIS A 295 -9.56 -48.60 18.37
C HIS A 295 -10.95 -48.85 18.95
N ILE A 296 -11.99 -48.92 18.12
CA ILE A 296 -13.39 -49.03 18.56
C ILE A 296 -14.04 -50.34 18.09
N GLU A 297 -13.73 -50.81 16.89
CA GLU A 297 -14.34 -51.98 16.26
C GLU A 297 -13.57 -53.28 16.50
N THR A 298 -12.92 -53.39 17.65
CA THR A 298 -12.14 -54.56 18.07
C THR A 298 -12.66 -55.13 19.40
N PRO A 299 -12.36 -56.39 19.76
CA PRO A 299 -12.75 -56.95 21.06
C PRO A 299 -12.18 -56.12 22.23
N THR A 300 -10.90 -55.76 22.15
CA THR A 300 -10.23 -54.87 23.10
C THR A 300 -10.25 -53.42 22.61
N HIS A 301 -11.22 -52.65 23.08
CA HIS A 301 -11.54 -51.33 22.55
C HIS A 301 -11.72 -50.27 23.64
N LEU A 302 -11.56 -49.01 23.24
CA LEU A 302 -11.86 -47.85 24.07
C LEU A 302 -13.38 -47.77 24.34
N MET A 303 -13.77 -47.62 25.60
CA MET A 303 -15.17 -47.59 26.04
C MET A 303 -15.63 -46.18 26.44
N TYR A 304 -14.77 -45.40 27.09
CA TYR A 304 -15.05 -44.00 27.42
C TYR A 304 -13.78 -43.17 27.54
N VAL A 305 -13.96 -41.85 27.48
CA VAL A 305 -12.93 -40.86 27.77
C VAL A 305 -13.55 -39.71 28.55
N ASP A 306 -13.00 -39.44 29.73
CA ASP A 306 -13.34 -38.30 30.56
C ASP A 306 -12.25 -37.24 30.44
N PHE A 307 -12.58 -36.07 29.91
CA PHE A 307 -11.64 -34.96 29.74
C PHE A 307 -11.64 -34.05 30.97
N HIS A 308 -10.46 -33.81 31.54
CA HIS A 308 -10.31 -33.04 32.79
C HIS A 308 -9.84 -31.61 32.56
N SER A 309 -8.96 -31.38 31.59
CA SER A 309 -8.43 -30.05 31.32
C SER A 309 -7.89 -29.91 29.90
N PHE A 310 -8.05 -28.71 29.35
CA PHE A 310 -7.48 -28.29 28.07
C PHE A 310 -6.53 -27.11 28.33
N LYS A 311 -5.24 -27.28 28.01
CA LYS A 311 -4.24 -26.20 28.09
C LYS A 311 -3.73 -25.89 26.70
N SER A 312 -4.13 -24.75 26.16
CA SER A 312 -3.88 -24.38 24.77
C SER A 312 -2.97 -23.15 24.64
N LYS A 313 -2.08 -23.19 23.66
CA LYS A 313 -1.29 -22.04 23.17
C LYS A 313 -1.65 -21.78 21.72
N VAL A 314 -1.80 -20.51 21.35
CA VAL A 314 -2.16 -20.10 20.00
C VAL A 314 -0.99 -19.35 19.37
N ALA A 315 -0.70 -19.67 18.11
CA ALA A 315 0.31 -18.98 17.31
C ALA A 315 -0.21 -18.76 15.89
N SER A 316 0.32 -17.74 15.22
CA SER A 316 0.11 -17.54 13.79
C SER A 316 0.86 -18.62 12.99
N THR A 317 0.25 -19.07 11.89
CA THR A 317 0.84 -20.03 10.96
C THR A 317 0.31 -19.82 9.55
N LEU A 318 0.81 -20.62 8.61
CA LEU A 318 0.27 -20.74 7.26
C LEU A 318 -0.43 -22.08 7.14
N SER A 319 -1.62 -22.10 6.56
CA SER A 319 -2.25 -23.34 6.11
C SER A 319 -1.55 -23.90 4.87
N THR A 320 -1.94 -25.10 4.48
CA THR A 320 -1.34 -25.85 3.35
C THR A 320 -1.50 -25.16 1.99
N ASP A 321 -2.46 -24.25 1.85
CA ASP A 321 -2.71 -23.38 0.71
C ASP A 321 -2.01 -22.01 0.83
N ASN A 322 -1.10 -21.84 1.79
CA ASN A 322 -0.44 -20.58 2.16
C ASN A 322 -1.39 -19.45 2.57
N CYS A 323 -2.63 -19.77 2.93
CA CYS A 323 -3.52 -18.82 3.57
C CYS A 323 -3.12 -18.60 5.03
N TYR A 324 -3.60 -17.49 5.58
CA TYR A 324 -3.37 -17.16 6.97
C TYR A 324 -4.14 -18.14 7.89
N ALA A 325 -3.49 -18.73 8.89
CA ALA A 325 -4.14 -19.63 9.84
C ALA A 325 -3.66 -19.47 11.30
N LEU A 326 -4.46 -19.97 12.25
CA LEU A 326 -4.09 -20.09 13.65
C LEU A 326 -3.77 -21.53 14.01
N ARG A 327 -2.56 -21.74 14.52
CA ARG A 327 -2.16 -23.01 15.14
C ARG A 327 -2.52 -22.99 16.61
N VAL A 328 -3.22 -24.02 17.06
CA VAL A 328 -3.55 -24.25 18.47
C VAL A 328 -2.85 -25.53 18.92
N ASP A 329 -1.82 -25.38 19.74
CA ASP A 329 -1.14 -26.48 20.40
C ASP A 329 -1.80 -26.70 21.78
N THR A 330 -2.45 -27.85 21.97
CA THR A 330 -3.27 -28.17 23.15
C THR A 330 -2.80 -29.43 23.85
N THR A 331 -2.53 -29.33 25.15
CA THR A 331 -2.37 -30.49 26.03
C THR A 331 -3.70 -30.80 26.70
N VAL A 332 -4.19 -32.02 26.51
CA VAL A 332 -5.44 -32.51 27.06
C VAL A 332 -5.14 -33.56 28.11
N LYS A 333 -5.64 -33.37 29.32
CA LYS A 333 -5.61 -34.39 30.39
C LYS A 333 -6.91 -35.15 30.40
N TYR A 334 -6.83 -36.47 30.48
CA TYR A 334 -8.01 -37.33 30.41
C TYR A 334 -7.86 -38.59 31.26
N THR A 335 -8.98 -39.24 31.50
CA THR A 335 -9.05 -40.64 31.96
C THR A 335 -9.79 -41.44 30.90
N SER A 336 -9.16 -42.51 30.41
CA SER A 336 -9.77 -43.45 29.48
C SER A 336 -10.13 -44.74 30.20
N GLY A 337 -11.24 -45.35 29.76
CA GLY A 337 -11.58 -46.72 30.12
C GLY A 337 -11.66 -47.57 28.87
N ALA A 338 -11.12 -48.79 28.95
CA ALA A 338 -11.15 -49.75 27.85
C ALA A 338 -11.62 -51.11 28.33
N THR A 339 -12.34 -51.79 27.44
CA THR A 339 -12.63 -53.22 27.58
C THR A 339 -11.39 -53.98 27.13
N VAL A 340 -10.82 -54.80 27.99
CA VAL A 340 -9.70 -55.69 27.66
C VAL A 340 -10.18 -57.13 27.74
N VAL A 341 -10.00 -57.87 26.64
CA VAL A 341 -10.39 -59.27 26.53
C VAL A 341 -9.15 -60.16 26.58
N HIS A 342 -9.09 -61.07 27.56
CA HIS A 342 -8.04 -62.08 27.71
C HIS A 342 -8.69 -63.43 28.03
N ASP A 343 -8.36 -64.49 27.26
CA ASP A 343 -8.91 -65.85 27.44
C ASP A 343 -10.44 -65.91 27.60
N GLU A 344 -11.17 -65.18 26.75
CA GLU A 344 -12.65 -65.06 26.75
C GLU A 344 -13.27 -64.29 27.94
N GLU A 345 -12.46 -63.82 28.90
CA GLU A 345 -12.92 -62.91 29.96
C GLU A 345 -12.71 -61.45 29.56
N SER A 346 -13.69 -60.61 29.85
CA SER A 346 -13.61 -59.15 29.62
C SER A 346 -13.49 -58.42 30.95
N SER A 347 -12.59 -57.43 31.00
CA SER A 347 -12.43 -56.57 32.17
C SER A 347 -12.33 -55.11 31.76
N LEU A 348 -12.84 -54.22 32.61
CA LEU A 348 -12.67 -52.79 32.47
C LEU A 348 -11.31 -52.39 33.05
N LYS A 349 -10.49 -51.73 32.24
CA LYS A 349 -9.21 -51.14 32.67
C LYS A 349 -9.24 -49.64 32.44
N THR A 350 -8.70 -48.90 33.39
CA THR A 350 -8.68 -47.43 33.37
C THR A 350 -7.26 -46.91 33.33
N LEU A 351 -7.01 -45.87 32.55
CA LEU A 351 -5.73 -45.16 32.46
C LEU A 351 -5.99 -43.66 32.57
N SER A 352 -5.14 -42.94 33.31
CA SER A 352 -5.11 -41.48 33.28
C SER A 352 -3.81 -41.04 32.64
N ASP A 353 -3.90 -40.15 31.67
CA ASP A 353 -2.76 -39.74 30.85
C ASP A 353 -3.01 -38.34 30.25
N GLU A 354 -2.05 -37.85 29.48
CA GLU A 354 -2.16 -36.62 28.71
C GLU A 354 -1.79 -36.82 27.24
N ILE A 355 -2.45 -36.08 26.36
CA ILE A 355 -2.18 -36.08 24.92
C ILE A 355 -1.93 -34.65 24.45
N SER A 356 -0.92 -34.49 23.60
CA SER A 356 -0.61 -33.22 22.95
C SER A 356 -1.09 -33.23 21.51
N LEU A 357 -2.04 -32.34 21.22
CA LEU A 357 -2.70 -32.20 19.94
C LEU A 357 -2.35 -30.85 19.32
N ARG A 358 -2.14 -30.84 18.00
CA ARG A 358 -2.07 -29.63 17.20
C ARG A 358 -3.31 -29.54 16.32
N SER A 359 -3.91 -28.37 16.25
CA SER A 359 -4.98 -28.07 15.28
C SER A 359 -4.68 -26.75 14.57
N ILE A 360 -5.07 -26.66 13.30
CA ILE A 360 -4.93 -25.46 12.47
C ILE A 360 -6.32 -25.00 12.06
N PHE A 361 -6.61 -23.72 12.31
CA PHE A 361 -7.86 -23.08 11.95
C PHE A 361 -7.63 -21.96 10.95
N HIS A 362 -8.39 -21.94 9.87
CA HIS A 362 -8.40 -20.87 8.88
C HIS A 362 -9.65 -20.02 9.06
N TYR A 363 -9.51 -18.69 9.05
CA TYR A 363 -10.65 -17.79 9.10
C TYR A 363 -11.12 -17.45 7.68
N SER A 364 -12.37 -17.78 7.37
CA SER A 364 -12.96 -17.52 6.07
C SER A 364 -14.47 -17.35 6.18
N ASN A 365 -15.02 -16.37 5.45
CA ASN A 365 -16.45 -16.05 5.42
C ASN A 365 -17.07 -15.82 6.82
N GLY A 366 -16.36 -15.12 7.70
CA GLY A 366 -16.88 -14.75 9.02
C GLY A 366 -16.81 -15.87 10.08
N GLN A 367 -16.16 -17.01 9.79
CA GLN A 367 -16.01 -18.10 10.75
C GLN A 367 -14.66 -18.81 10.65
N TRP A 368 -14.30 -19.53 11.73
CA TRP A 368 -13.11 -20.37 11.79
C TRP A 368 -13.42 -21.80 11.35
N TRP A 369 -12.66 -22.27 10.36
CA TRP A 369 -12.76 -23.61 9.81
C TRP A 369 -11.59 -24.46 10.28
N LEU A 370 -11.86 -25.70 10.68
CA LEU A 370 -10.83 -26.68 10.97
C LEU A 370 -10.16 -27.12 9.66
N ASN A 371 -8.91 -26.70 9.47
CA ASN A 371 -8.10 -27.03 8.30
C ASN A 371 -7.26 -28.29 8.54
N GLU A 372 -6.66 -28.45 9.72
CA GLU A 372 -5.84 -29.62 10.06
C GLU A 372 -5.96 -29.96 11.54
N SER A 373 -5.87 -31.24 11.91
CA SER A 373 -5.72 -31.64 13.31
C SER A 373 -5.03 -32.99 13.46
N ASP A 374 -4.05 -33.03 14.38
CA ASP A 374 -3.37 -34.25 14.79
C ASP A 374 -4.33 -35.26 15.43
N MET A 375 -5.50 -34.84 15.93
CA MET A 375 -6.44 -35.74 16.61
C MET A 375 -6.94 -36.88 15.72
N PHE A 376 -6.90 -36.68 14.40
CA PHE A 376 -7.26 -37.72 13.44
C PHE A 376 -6.15 -38.77 13.26
N GLY A 377 -4.90 -38.44 13.58
CA GLY A 377 -3.74 -39.34 13.46
C GLY A 377 -3.14 -39.79 14.80
N LYS A 378 -3.45 -39.10 15.90
CA LYS A 378 -2.95 -39.40 17.26
C LYS A 378 -4.12 -39.78 18.14
N PHE A 379 -4.11 -41.03 18.59
CA PHE A 379 -5.16 -41.58 19.44
C PHE A 379 -4.81 -41.50 20.92
N ILE A 380 -5.84 -41.41 21.76
CA ILE A 380 -5.71 -41.48 23.21
C ILE A 380 -5.15 -42.85 23.63
N ASN A 381 -4.27 -42.86 24.62
CA ASN A 381 -3.76 -44.08 25.21
C ASN A 381 -4.84 -44.76 26.06
N TYR A 382 -4.89 -46.07 25.99
CA TYR A 382 -5.72 -46.92 26.84
C TYR A 382 -5.05 -48.27 27.02
N VAL A 383 -5.45 -49.00 28.06
CA VAL A 383 -4.90 -50.33 28.36
C VAL A 383 -5.40 -51.32 27.31
N LYS A 384 -4.48 -52.04 26.67
CA LYS A 384 -4.79 -53.05 25.64
C LYS A 384 -4.54 -54.49 26.10
N GLU A 385 -3.77 -54.68 27.17
CA GLU A 385 -3.38 -55.97 27.74
C GLU A 385 -3.34 -55.86 29.27
#